data_AF-A0A3L8DPB4-F1
#
_entry.id   AF-A0A3L8DPB4-F1
#
_cell.length_a   1.000
_cell.length_b   1.000
_cell.length_c   1.000
_cell.angle_alpha   90.00
_cell.angle_beta   90.00
_cell.angle_gamma   90.00
#
_symmetry.space_group_name_H-M   'P 1'
#
loop_
_entity.id
_entity.type
_entity.pdbx_description
1 polymer ?
#
loop_
_entity_poly.entity_id
_entity_poly.type
_entity_poly.pdbx_seq_one_letter_code
_entity_poly.pdbx_strand_id
1 'polypeptide(L)'
;MPYYGVANGRNTGVYDNWEECKQQVNGYSRCDFRKFDSPDAAWDFVDQKSSDHKGNDYVQDSYSKAVVPRNGNNQVATRSDYSGEARAYQRTDYMEGRNGVVVRERSFTSGRQGNGYYVEKRTRTYWEKN
;
A
#
# COMPACT_ATOMS: atom_id res chain seq x y z
N MET A 1 14.81 17.12 -5.39
CA MET A 1 13.41 17.56 -5.63
C MET A 1 12.59 17.07 -4.44
N PRO A 2 11.75 17.91 -3.81
CA PRO A 2 10.97 17.50 -2.65
C PRO A 2 9.76 16.65 -3.06
N TYR A 3 9.39 15.70 -2.20
CA TYR A 3 8.19 14.87 -2.33
C TYR A 3 7.18 15.25 -1.25
N TYR A 4 5.90 15.07 -1.53
CA TYR A 4 4.80 15.43 -0.64
C TYR A 4 3.91 14.21 -0.43
N GLY A 5 3.94 13.64 0.76
CA GLY A 5 3.04 12.55 1.16
C GLY A 5 1.76 13.12 1.75
N VAL A 6 0.60 12.80 1.15
CA VAL A 6 -0.72 13.14 1.66
C VAL A 6 -1.33 11.88 2.28
N ALA A 7 -1.31 11.84 3.60
CA ALA A 7 -1.86 10.76 4.41
C ALA A 7 -3.38 10.90 4.58
N ASN A 8 -3.88 12.13 4.69
CA ASN A 8 -5.30 12.44 4.75
C ASN A 8 -5.62 13.67 3.89
N GLY A 9 -6.57 13.53 2.98
CA GLY A 9 -6.92 14.55 1.98
C GLY A 9 -7.97 14.04 1.01
N ARG A 10 -8.26 14.82 -0.04
CA ARG A 10 -9.20 14.40 -1.11
C ARG A 10 -8.73 13.15 -1.82
N ASN A 11 -7.44 13.11 -2.18
CA ASN A 11 -6.75 11.93 -2.70
C ASN A 11 -5.44 11.74 -1.93
N THR A 12 -5.30 10.59 -1.28
CA THR A 12 -4.10 10.21 -0.54
C THR A 12 -3.07 9.57 -1.47
N GLY A 13 -1.79 9.81 -1.20
CA GLY A 13 -0.70 9.37 -2.07
C GLY A 13 0.53 10.28 -1.96
N VAL A 14 1.55 9.98 -2.76
CA VAL A 14 2.78 10.76 -2.84
C VAL A 14 2.78 11.57 -4.13
N TYR A 15 3.05 12.86 -4.02
CA TYR A 15 3.15 13.82 -5.11
C TYR A 15 4.59 14.35 -5.19
N ASP A 16 5.07 14.62 -6.39
CA ASP A 16 6.36 15.25 -6.64
C ASP A 16 6.26 16.79 -6.80
N ASN A 17 5.03 17.32 -6.83
CA ASN A 17 4.75 18.75 -6.94
C ASN A 17 3.84 19.27 -5.81
N TRP A 18 4.16 20.47 -5.33
CA TRP A 18 3.36 21.16 -4.31
C TRP A 18 1.98 21.56 -4.83
N GLU A 19 1.85 21.96 -6.10
CA GLU A 19 0.56 22.39 -6.65
C GLU A 19 -0.47 21.27 -6.62
N GLU A 20 -0.07 20.05 -6.98
CA GLU A 20 -0.93 18.86 -6.92
C GLU A 20 -1.29 18.52 -5.48
N CYS A 21 -0.29 18.46 -4.58
CA CYS A 21 -0.51 18.22 -3.16
C CYS A 21 -1.50 19.25 -2.57
N LYS A 22 -1.30 20.54 -2.87
CA LYS A 22 -2.16 21.64 -2.40
C LYS A 22 -3.60 21.45 -2.85
N GLN A 23 -3.86 21.02 -4.07
CA GLN A 23 -5.23 20.77 -4.55
C GLN A 23 -5.95 19.68 -3.74
N GLN A 24 -5.20 18.72 -3.17
CA GLN A 24 -5.77 17.63 -2.37
C GLN A 24 -6.05 18.00 -0.92
N VAL A 25 -5.24 18.91 -0.35
CA VAL A 25 -5.32 19.27 1.09
C VAL A 25 -6.04 20.61 1.33
N ASN A 26 -6.01 21.52 0.35
CA ASN A 26 -6.57 22.86 0.50
C ASN A 26 -8.10 22.81 0.66
N GLY A 27 -8.59 23.33 1.79
CA GLY A 27 -10.00 23.30 2.14
C GLY A 27 -10.50 21.92 2.60
N TYR A 28 -9.62 20.94 2.83
CA TYR A 28 -9.99 19.63 3.38
C TYR A 28 -9.81 19.62 4.90
N SER A 29 -10.90 19.32 5.62
CA SER A 29 -10.87 19.25 7.08
C SER A 29 -10.03 18.07 7.57
N ARG A 30 -9.16 18.31 8.56
CA ARG A 30 -8.22 17.30 9.12
C ARG A 30 -7.24 16.73 8.08
N CYS A 31 -6.85 17.50 7.07
CA CYS A 31 -5.79 17.06 6.16
C CYS A 31 -4.48 16.80 6.91
N ASP A 32 -3.79 15.73 6.53
CA ASP A 32 -2.49 15.33 7.08
C ASP A 32 -1.54 15.10 5.92
N PHE A 33 -0.53 15.96 5.80
CA PHE A 33 0.46 15.90 4.74
C PHE A 33 1.83 16.33 5.26
N ARG A 34 2.90 15.75 4.70
CA ARG A 34 4.30 16.11 5.02
C ARG A 34 5.15 16.16 3.76
N LYS A 35 6.16 17.04 3.81
CA LYS A 35 7.23 17.12 2.82
C LYS A 35 8.37 16.17 3.22
N PHE A 36 8.93 15.48 2.22
CA PHE A 36 10.05 14.55 2.35
C PHE A 36 11.09 14.82 1.28
N ASP A 37 12.33 14.41 1.56
CA ASP A 37 13.44 14.50 0.60
C ASP A 37 13.61 13.21 -0.22
N SER A 38 12.88 12.14 0.14
CA SER A 38 12.87 10.84 -0.53
C SER A 38 11.43 10.39 -0.80
N PRO A 39 11.14 9.79 -1.98
CA PRO A 39 9.82 9.26 -2.29
C PRO A 39 9.46 8.10 -1.36
N ASP A 40 10.44 7.30 -0.92
CA ASP A 40 10.20 6.17 -0.01
C ASP A 40 9.71 6.64 1.35
N ALA A 41 10.34 7.67 1.92
CA ALA A 41 9.89 8.27 3.17
C ALA A 41 8.49 8.87 3.07
N ALA A 42 8.13 9.41 1.90
CA ALA A 42 6.79 9.93 1.66
C ALA A 42 5.74 8.80 1.61
N TRP A 43 6.05 7.68 0.95
CA TRP A 43 5.15 6.53 0.89
C TRP A 43 4.95 5.89 2.26
N ASP A 44 6.02 5.73 3.05
CA ASP A 44 5.95 5.16 4.39
C ASP A 44 5.05 5.99 5.31
N PHE A 45 5.12 7.33 5.21
CA PHE A 45 4.23 8.22 5.95
C PHE A 45 2.76 8.03 5.57
N VAL A 46 2.46 7.94 4.27
CA VAL A 46 1.10 7.72 3.78
C VAL A 46 0.56 6.37 4.24
N ASP A 47 1.40 5.33 4.20
CA ASP A 47 1.03 3.98 4.62
C ASP A 47 0.74 3.91 6.12
N GLN A 48 1.69 4.35 6.97
CA GLN A 48 1.55 4.38 8.43
C GLN A 48 0.28 5.10 8.88
N LYS A 49 -0.01 6.26 8.29
CA LYS A 49 -1.19 7.05 8.63
C LYS A 49 -2.49 6.50 8.06
N SER A 50 -2.43 5.74 6.96
CA SER A 50 -3.60 5.05 6.43
C SER A 50 -4.06 3.90 7.32
N SER A 51 -3.15 3.30 8.08
CA SER A 51 -3.44 2.31 9.13
C SER A 51 -4.04 2.90 10.40
N ASP A 52 -3.74 4.16 10.76
CA ASP A 52 -4.28 4.82 11.97
C ASP A 52 -5.78 5.17 11.88
N HIS A 53 -6.35 5.26 10.67
CA HIS A 53 -7.77 5.60 10.45
C HIS A 53 -8.68 4.39 10.21
N LYS A 54 -8.12 3.18 10.25
CA LYS A 54 -8.88 1.93 10.35
C LYS A 54 -8.71 1.50 11.80
N GLY A 55 -9.83 1.38 12.52
CA GLY A 55 -9.82 0.78 13.85
C GLY A 55 -8.92 -0.43 13.85
N ASN A 56 -8.10 -0.52 14.90
CA ASN A 56 -7.26 -1.66 15.22
C ASN A 56 -8.17 -2.89 15.45
N ASP A 57 -8.69 -3.46 14.37
CA ASP A 57 -9.04 -4.88 14.25
C ASP A 57 -7.84 -5.60 13.64
N TYR A 58 -6.62 -5.23 14.04
CA TYR A 58 -5.50 -6.16 14.00
C TYR A 58 -5.76 -7.19 15.10
N VAL A 59 -6.77 -8.04 14.89
CA VAL A 59 -6.83 -9.33 15.56
C VAL A 59 -5.57 -10.03 15.07
N GLN A 60 -4.55 -10.01 15.92
CA GLN A 60 -3.35 -10.84 15.82
C GLN A 60 -3.76 -12.30 16.05
N ASP A 61 -4.73 -12.79 15.30
CA ASP A 61 -5.04 -14.19 15.22
C ASP A 61 -4.00 -14.75 14.25
N SER A 62 -2.99 -15.39 14.81
CA SER A 62 -1.90 -16.12 14.14
C SER A 62 -2.35 -17.13 13.07
N TYR A 63 -3.65 -17.25 12.81
CA TYR A 63 -4.31 -18.21 11.93
C TYR A 63 -4.98 -17.57 10.69
N SER A 64 -5.01 -16.23 10.56
CA SER A 64 -5.73 -15.51 9.47
C SER A 64 -4.86 -15.04 8.30
N LYS A 65 -3.54 -15.27 8.35
CA LYS A 65 -2.57 -14.92 7.29
C LYS A 65 -2.04 -16.19 6.62
N ALA A 66 -2.45 -16.43 5.37
CA ALA A 66 -1.85 -17.48 4.55
C ALA A 66 -0.72 -16.85 3.72
N VAL A 67 0.52 -17.15 4.08
CA VAL A 67 1.70 -16.79 3.28
C VAL A 67 2.01 -17.97 2.38
N VAL A 68 1.94 -17.78 1.06
CA VAL A 68 2.31 -18.80 0.08
C VAL A 68 3.59 -18.32 -0.62
N PRO A 69 4.78 -18.66 -0.12
CA PRO A 69 6.01 -18.32 -0.80
C PRO A 69 6.09 -19.15 -2.09
N ARG A 70 6.02 -18.49 -3.26
CA ARG A 70 6.28 -19.14 -4.55
C ARG A 70 7.47 -18.46 -5.20
N ASN A 71 8.61 -19.16 -5.18
CA ASN A 71 9.78 -18.91 -6.02
C ASN A 71 10.16 -17.42 -6.13
N GLY A 72 10.58 -16.83 -5.00
CA GLY A 72 11.01 -15.44 -4.91
C GLY A 72 9.89 -14.40 -4.75
N ASN A 73 8.62 -14.75 -5.01
CA ASN A 73 7.49 -13.83 -4.83
C ASN A 73 6.71 -14.16 -3.55
N ASN A 74 6.49 -13.16 -2.70
CA ASN A 74 5.69 -13.34 -1.48
C ASN A 74 4.23 -13.00 -1.75
N GLN A 75 3.39 -14.03 -1.66
CA GLN A 75 1.94 -13.94 -1.77
C GLN A 75 1.35 -14.01 -0.35
N VAL A 76 0.73 -12.92 0.12
CA VAL A 76 0.10 -12.84 1.45
C VAL A 76 -1.40 -12.61 1.29
N ALA A 77 -2.21 -13.62 1.62
CA ALA A 77 -3.67 -13.50 1.64
C ALA A 77 -4.17 -13.30 3.07
N THR A 78 -5.06 -12.31 3.27
CA THR A 78 -5.76 -12.10 4.53
C THR A 78 -7.18 -12.67 4.44
N ARG A 79 -7.49 -13.59 5.34
CA ARG A 79 -8.83 -14.18 5.50
C ARG A 79 -9.45 -13.67 6.80
N SER A 80 -10.75 -13.41 6.76
CA SER A 80 -11.47 -12.95 7.97
C SER A 80 -11.58 -14.07 8.99
N ASP A 81 -11.78 -15.32 8.53
CA ASP A 81 -12.02 -16.51 9.34
C ASP A 81 -11.49 -17.78 8.64
N TYR A 82 -11.37 -18.90 9.36
CA TYR A 82 -10.84 -20.18 8.83
C TYR A 82 -11.67 -20.76 7.68
N SER A 83 -12.96 -20.40 7.58
CA SER A 83 -13.93 -20.83 6.56
C SER A 83 -14.26 -19.77 5.51
N GLY A 84 -13.69 -18.57 5.62
CA GLY A 84 -13.99 -17.44 4.73
C GLY A 84 -13.09 -17.37 3.50
N GLU A 85 -13.65 -16.95 2.37
CA GLU A 85 -12.86 -16.55 1.19
C GLU A 85 -11.93 -15.38 1.55
N ALA A 86 -10.69 -15.41 1.04
CA ALA A 86 -9.76 -14.32 1.28
C ALA A 86 -10.32 -13.00 0.71
N ARG A 87 -10.27 -11.94 1.52
CA ARG A 87 -10.86 -10.62 1.22
C ARG A 87 -9.87 -9.67 0.60
N ALA A 88 -8.59 -9.85 0.92
CA ALA A 88 -7.52 -9.08 0.36
C ALA A 88 -6.27 -9.95 0.22
N TYR A 89 -5.43 -9.54 -0.71
CA TYR A 89 -4.22 -10.25 -1.05
C TYR A 89 -3.13 -9.25 -1.44
N GLN A 90 -1.92 -9.42 -0.93
CA GLN A 90 -0.75 -8.63 -1.26
C GLN A 90 0.26 -9.51 -2.00
N ARG A 91 0.81 -8.99 -3.10
CA ARG A 91 1.87 -9.63 -3.87
C ARG A 91 3.08 -8.72 -3.93
N THR A 92 4.24 -9.22 -3.54
CA THR A 92 5.52 -8.60 -3.88
C THR A 92 6.19 -9.40 -4.98
N ASP A 93 6.51 -8.75 -6.10
CA ASP A 93 7.34 -9.31 -7.16
C ASP A 93 8.74 -8.71 -7.08
N TYR A 94 9.74 -9.57 -7.15
CA TYR A 94 11.13 -9.16 -7.24
C TYR A 94 11.65 -9.50 -8.64
N MET A 95 12.32 -8.54 -9.28
CA MET A 95 12.97 -8.70 -10.57
C MET A 95 14.45 -8.37 -10.41
N GLU A 96 15.28 -9.41 -10.33
CA GLU A 96 16.72 -9.28 -10.25
C GLU A 96 17.28 -8.76 -11.58
N GLY A 97 17.91 -7.60 -11.54
CA GLY A 97 18.71 -7.04 -12.61
C GLY A 97 20.21 -7.20 -12.32
N ARG A 98 21.04 -6.88 -13.32
CA ARG A 98 22.50 -7.04 -13.23
C ARG A 98 23.17 -6.22 -12.10
N ASN A 99 22.54 -5.12 -11.66
CA ASN A 99 23.07 -4.16 -10.68
C ASN A 99 22.07 -3.78 -9.56
N GLY A 100 20.98 -4.53 -9.37
CA GLY A 100 19.96 -4.23 -8.35
C GLY A 100 18.65 -4.98 -8.57
N VAL A 101 17.73 -4.86 -7.62
CA VAL A 101 16.44 -5.57 -7.63
C VAL A 101 15.29 -4.57 -7.85
N VAL A 102 14.45 -4.81 -8.86
CA VAL A 102 13.18 -4.08 -8.98
C VAL A 102 12.16 -4.77 -8.07
N VAL A 103 11.61 -4.03 -7.11
CA VAL A 103 10.52 -4.51 -6.26
C VAL A 103 9.21 -3.91 -6.74
N ARG A 104 8.20 -4.76 -6.90
CA ARG A 104 6.83 -4.39 -7.26
C ARG A 104 5.85 -4.91 -6.22
N GLU A 105 5.34 -4.01 -5.40
CA GLU A 105 4.33 -4.30 -4.39
C GLU A 105 2.94 -4.01 -4.95
N ARG A 106 2.04 -4.99 -4.86
CA ARG A 106 0.66 -4.89 -5.33
C ARG A 106 -0.29 -5.30 -4.24
N SER A 107 -1.38 -4.55 -4.09
CA SER A 107 -2.49 -4.93 -3.23
C SER A 107 -3.76 -5.17 -4.03
N PHE A 108 -4.46 -6.24 -3.67
CA PHE A 108 -5.67 -6.71 -4.30
C PHE A 108 -6.76 -6.84 -3.24
N THR A 109 -7.99 -6.49 -3.60
CA THR A 109 -9.16 -6.71 -2.72
C THR A 109 -10.23 -7.45 -3.50
N SER A 110 -10.77 -8.52 -2.92
CA SER A 110 -12.03 -9.11 -3.36
C SER A 110 -13.16 -8.50 -2.52
N GLY A 111 -14.37 -8.44 -3.06
CA GLY A 111 -15.51 -7.89 -2.33
C GLY A 111 -16.82 -8.10 -3.06
N ARG A 112 -17.92 -7.66 -2.43
CA ARG A 112 -19.29 -7.72 -2.98
C ARG A 112 -19.43 -7.05 -4.36
N GLN A 113 -18.51 -6.14 -4.70
CA GLN A 113 -18.43 -5.45 -6.00
C GLN A 113 -17.56 -6.15 -7.05
N GLY A 114 -16.80 -7.19 -6.67
CA GLY A 114 -15.86 -7.88 -7.55
C GLY A 114 -16.44 -9.09 -8.28
N ASN A 115 -17.71 -9.47 -8.08
CA ASN A 115 -18.29 -10.71 -8.60
C ASN A 115 -17.39 -11.96 -8.40
N GLY A 116 -16.68 -12.03 -7.26
CA GLY A 116 -15.75 -13.13 -6.95
C GLY A 116 -14.31 -12.95 -7.50
N TYR A 117 -14.00 -11.84 -8.17
CA TYR A 117 -12.65 -11.54 -8.66
C TYR A 117 -11.89 -10.55 -7.76
N TYR A 118 -10.58 -10.75 -7.67
CA TYR A 118 -9.66 -9.81 -7.04
C TYR A 118 -9.34 -8.65 -7.98
N VAL A 119 -9.47 -7.42 -7.48
CA VAL A 119 -9.14 -6.21 -8.23
C VAL A 119 -7.90 -5.55 -7.63
N GLU A 120 -6.92 -5.21 -8.47
CA GLU A 120 -5.73 -4.45 -8.08
C GLU A 120 -6.13 -3.04 -7.64
N LYS A 121 -5.66 -2.63 -6.46
CA LYS A 121 -5.98 -1.32 -5.87
C LYS A 121 -4.79 -0.39 -5.87
N ARG A 122 -3.60 -0.92 -5.64
CA ARG A 122 -2.37 -0.12 -5.53
C ARG A 122 -1.20 -0.92 -6.07
N THR A 123 -0.33 -0.24 -6.78
CA THR A 123 0.93 -0.76 -7.32
C THR A 123 2.04 0.23 -6.98
N ARG A 124 3.06 -0.22 -6.24
CA ARG A 124 4.28 0.54 -5.96
C ARG A 124 5.45 -0.17 -6.63
N THR A 125 6.21 0.53 -7.47
CA THR A 125 7.41 -0.01 -8.12
C THR A 125 8.62 0.82 -7.71
N TYR A 126 9.65 0.17 -7.18
CA TYR A 126 10.89 0.83 -6.76
C TYR A 126 12.12 -0.06 -7.01
N TRP A 127 13.30 0.53 -6.89
CA TRP A 127 14.58 -0.17 -7.03
C TRP A 127 15.23 -0.33 -5.66
N GLU A 128 15.52 -1.56 -5.26
CA GLU A 128 16.44 -1.86 -4.16
C GLU A 128 17.85 -2.03 -4.72
N LYS A 129 18.80 -1.32 -4.09
CA LYS A 129 20.23 -1.56 -4.31
C LYS A 129 20.64 -2.76 -3.45
N ASN A 130 21.39 -3.69 -4.02
CA ASN A 130 22.02 -4.78 -3.27
C ASN A 130 22.99 -4.25 -2.20
#